data_AF-A0A514EH99-F1
#
_entry.id   AF-A0A514EH99-F1
#
_cell.length_a   1.000
_cell.length_b   1.000
_cell.length_c   1.000
_cell.angle_alpha   90.00
_cell.angle_beta   90.00
_cell.angle_gamma   90.00
#
_symmetry.space_group_name_H-M   'P 1'
#
loop_
_entity.id
_entity.type
_entity.pdbx_description
1 polymer ?
#
loop_
_entity_poly.entity_id
_entity_poly.type
_entity_poly.pdbx_seq_one_letter_code
_entity_poly.pdbx_strand_id
1 'polypeptide(L)'
;MLQVTTFAKARRMAPVLLLATLAACSRQEDATPVATPAAAPAATAPAAPPVSAKVRSMGTEQLHAAASQALRENRMYAPAGNNAVEYYLALRDKQPDDAGVKSALTDLMPYALIAAEQSINREDFAEAQRLVALIEKIDSQAPALPRLKLGVSNGMQSAAQRSQEETDKVKKEAEQKARLLAEQQKQAQQQASEAQAAQQIAAQQDAARRERARQEAERQAAAARSAPTPAPAAVPPAAPPAATPAAAAASPQSLRAISTPAPRYPPDALRSGTAGEVLVEITVGTDGSVTSARVLRATPPRVFDREALNATKRWRFEPVSAPVTTRRTLAFNPGG
;
A
#
# COMPACT_ATOMS: atom_id res chain seq x y z
N MET A 1 -74.88 7.00 50.30
CA MET A 1 -75.25 7.45 48.94
C MET A 1 -74.07 8.22 48.34
N LEU A 2 -74.08 8.46 47.02
CA LEU A 2 -73.53 9.61 46.25
C LEU A 2 -72.63 10.63 47.00
N GLN A 3 -71.49 11.15 46.49
CA GLN A 3 -70.79 11.12 45.17
C GLN A 3 -69.24 11.11 45.41
N VAL A 4 -68.33 10.63 44.53
CA VAL A 4 -67.79 11.17 43.25
C VAL A 4 -67.25 12.62 43.39
N THR A 5 -66.00 13.00 43.07
CA THR A 5 -64.84 12.30 42.44
C THR A 5 -63.62 12.24 43.43
N THR A 6 -62.30 12.41 43.19
CA THR A 6 -61.43 12.80 42.03
C THR A 6 -60.02 12.14 42.15
N PHE A 7 -59.21 12.22 41.08
CA PHE A 7 -57.83 11.69 40.93
C PHE A 7 -56.77 12.82 40.95
N ALA A 8 -55.44 12.61 41.06
CA ALA A 8 -54.62 11.53 41.65
C ALA A 8 -53.11 11.90 41.74
N LYS A 9 -52.34 11.02 42.42
CA LYS A 9 -50.86 10.93 42.54
C LYS A 9 -50.11 10.99 41.19
N ALA A 10 -48.84 11.44 41.05
CA ALA A 10 -47.62 11.46 41.89
C ALA A 10 -46.72 10.19 41.85
N ARG A 11 -45.41 10.40 41.63
CA ARG A 11 -44.24 9.52 41.94
C ARG A 11 -42.96 10.38 41.81
N ARG A 12 -41.94 10.46 42.68
CA ARG A 12 -41.37 9.67 43.81
C ARG A 12 -40.52 8.43 43.48
N MET A 13 -39.22 8.55 43.81
CA MET A 13 -38.28 7.56 44.39
C MET A 13 -37.76 6.40 43.51
N ALA A 14 -36.59 5.76 43.76
CA ALA A 14 -35.31 6.16 44.39
C ALA A 14 -34.18 5.09 44.06
N PRO A 15 -33.16 4.70 44.88
CA PRO A 15 -31.82 4.39 44.34
C PRO A 15 -31.25 2.97 44.66
N VAL A 16 -30.02 2.69 44.22
CA VAL A 16 -29.15 1.61 44.76
C VAL A 16 -27.69 2.11 44.82
N LEU A 17 -26.93 1.63 45.82
CA LEU A 17 -25.51 1.95 46.07
C LEU A 17 -24.63 0.69 45.90
N LEU A 18 -23.36 0.84 45.52
CA LEU A 18 -22.30 -0.10 45.92
C LEU A 18 -20.91 0.58 45.91
N LEU A 19 -19.98 0.06 46.72
CA LEU A 19 -18.56 0.42 46.81
C LEU A 19 -17.72 -0.66 46.02
N ALA A 20 -16.39 -0.64 45.88
CA ALA A 20 -15.35 0.07 46.62
C ALA A 20 -13.97 0.13 45.89
N THR A 21 -13.25 1.24 46.09
CA THR A 21 -11.79 1.37 46.40
C THR A 21 -10.66 0.87 45.48
N LEU A 22 -9.49 1.52 45.69
CA LEU A 22 -8.12 1.23 45.21
C LEU A 22 -7.80 1.60 43.74
N ALA A 23 -6.55 1.95 43.36
CA ALA A 23 -5.51 2.84 43.93
C ALA A 23 -4.23 2.70 43.07
N ALA A 24 -3.31 3.67 43.19
CA ALA A 24 -1.94 3.66 42.65
C ALA A 24 -1.76 3.81 41.12
N CYS A 25 -0.57 4.32 40.76
CA CYS A 25 -0.22 4.83 39.43
C CYS A 25 0.35 3.74 38.51
N SER A 26 0.24 3.92 37.18
CA SER A 26 1.40 4.36 36.38
C SER A 26 1.14 4.47 34.86
N ARG A 27 1.91 5.38 34.23
CA ARG A 27 2.58 5.25 32.92
C ARG A 27 1.77 4.77 31.69
N GLN A 28 1.44 5.74 30.83
CA GLN A 28 1.78 5.80 29.39
C GLN A 28 1.83 4.47 28.60
N GLU A 29 0.88 4.25 27.68
CA GLU A 29 1.16 3.81 26.30
C GLU A 29 -0.08 3.93 25.38
N ASP A 30 0.18 3.90 24.07
CA ASP A 30 -0.62 4.29 22.91
C ASP A 30 -2.16 4.16 22.95
N ALA A 31 -2.84 5.31 22.81
CA ALA A 31 -4.22 5.36 22.33
C ALA A 31 -4.25 5.19 20.79
N THR A 32 -4.96 4.18 20.31
CA THR A 32 -5.15 3.92 18.88
C THR A 32 -5.83 5.09 18.16
N PRO A 33 -5.49 5.38 16.89
CA PRO A 33 -6.20 6.37 16.09
C PRO A 33 -7.60 5.84 15.75
N VAL A 34 -8.57 6.16 16.61
CA VAL A 34 -10.00 5.95 16.32
C VAL A 34 -10.31 6.72 15.04
N ALA A 35 -10.74 6.01 14.00
CA ALA A 35 -11.03 6.61 12.71
C ALA A 35 -12.14 7.66 12.86
N THR A 36 -11.79 8.93 12.63
CA THR A 36 -12.75 10.02 12.53
C THR A 36 -13.83 9.62 11.52
N PRO A 37 -15.13 9.65 11.89
CA PRO A 37 -16.19 9.42 10.92
C PRO A 37 -16.00 10.35 9.73
N ALA A 38 -16.05 9.79 8.52
CA ALA A 38 -15.81 10.55 7.29
C ALA A 38 -16.68 11.82 7.29
N ALA A 39 -16.04 12.99 7.15
CA ALA A 39 -16.73 14.25 7.23
C ALA A 39 -17.87 14.28 6.21
N ALA A 40 -19.10 14.45 6.70
CA ALA A 40 -20.25 14.70 5.84
C ALA A 40 -19.91 15.88 4.90
N PRO A 41 -20.33 15.84 3.62
CA PRO A 41 -19.96 16.86 2.65
C PRO A 41 -20.29 18.24 3.23
N ALA A 42 -19.27 19.08 3.36
CA ALA A 42 -19.39 20.36 4.05
C ALA A 42 -20.46 21.19 3.34
N ALA A 43 -21.63 21.33 3.97
CA ALA A 43 -22.73 22.09 3.42
C ALA A 43 -22.24 23.50 3.11
N THR A 44 -22.35 23.90 1.84
CA THR A 44 -21.65 25.05 1.27
C THR A 44 -21.74 26.26 2.19
N ALA A 45 -20.63 26.60 2.84
CA ALA A 45 -20.59 27.76 3.72
C ALA A 45 -21.00 28.99 2.90
N PRO A 46 -21.96 29.81 3.38
CA PRO A 46 -22.47 30.93 2.61
C PRO A 46 -21.31 31.85 2.25
N ALA A 47 -21.16 32.14 0.95
CA ALA A 47 -20.02 32.89 0.42
C ALA A 47 -19.80 34.17 1.24
N ALA A 48 -18.57 34.35 1.72
CA ALA A 48 -18.24 35.45 2.61
C ALA A 48 -18.61 36.79 1.94
N PRO A 49 -19.28 37.72 2.65
CA PRO A 49 -19.77 38.95 2.03
C PRO A 49 -18.60 39.74 1.44
N PRO A 50 -18.72 40.26 0.19
CA PRO A 50 -17.57 40.76 -0.58
C PRO A 50 -16.82 41.91 0.10
N VAL A 51 -17.51 42.69 0.94
CA VAL A 51 -16.89 43.61 1.90
C VAL A 51 -17.04 43.03 3.31
N SER A 52 -15.92 42.82 4.00
CA SER A 52 -15.91 42.24 5.34
C SER A 52 -16.69 43.09 6.37
N ALA A 53 -17.20 42.43 7.42
CA ALA A 53 -17.96 43.12 8.49
C ALA A 53 -17.09 44.15 9.23
N LYS A 54 -15.80 43.84 9.46
CA LYS A 54 -14.82 44.75 10.04
C LYS A 54 -14.73 46.05 9.24
N VAL A 55 -14.50 45.96 7.92
CA VAL A 55 -14.37 47.13 7.04
C VAL A 55 -15.65 47.97 7.04
N ARG A 56 -16.84 47.34 6.95
CA ARG A 56 -18.13 48.07 7.03
C ARG A 56 -18.32 48.84 8.35
N SER A 57 -17.80 48.32 9.47
CA SER A 57 -17.91 48.95 10.80
C SER A 57 -16.99 50.15 11.04
N MET A 58 -15.96 50.37 10.19
CA MET A 58 -15.00 51.46 10.37
C MET A 58 -15.62 52.86 10.16
N GLY A 59 -15.01 53.88 10.78
CA GLY A 59 -15.35 55.29 10.57
C GLY A 59 -14.82 55.84 9.24
N THR A 60 -15.44 56.90 8.71
CA THR A 60 -15.13 57.45 7.38
C THR A 60 -13.66 57.89 7.24
N GLU A 61 -13.10 58.61 8.23
CA GLU A 61 -11.68 59.01 8.21
C GLU A 61 -10.73 57.81 8.24
N GLN A 62 -11.04 56.81 9.08
CA GLN A 62 -10.27 55.57 9.18
C GLN A 62 -10.27 54.80 7.85
N LEU A 63 -11.39 54.80 7.14
CA LEU A 63 -11.51 54.18 5.83
C LEU A 63 -10.71 54.93 4.75
N HIS A 64 -10.74 56.27 4.71
CA HIS A 64 -9.90 57.05 3.78
C HIS A 64 -8.42 56.83 4.03
N ALA A 65 -8.00 56.80 5.31
CA ALA A 65 -6.62 56.51 5.69
C ALA A 65 -6.20 55.08 5.30
N ALA A 66 -7.03 54.08 5.59
CA ALA A 66 -6.76 52.68 5.28
C ALA A 66 -6.78 52.38 3.76
N ALA A 67 -7.69 52.99 3.00
CA ALA A 67 -7.71 52.93 1.54
C ALA A 67 -6.41 53.50 0.95
N SER A 68 -6.05 54.73 1.38
CA SER A 68 -4.81 55.40 0.97
C SER A 68 -3.55 54.60 1.32
N GLN A 69 -3.54 53.93 2.48
CA GLN A 69 -2.46 53.02 2.87
C GLN A 69 -2.42 51.76 2.01
N ALA A 70 -3.58 51.12 1.77
CA ALA A 70 -3.67 49.92 0.94
C ALA A 70 -3.19 50.19 -0.51
N LEU A 71 -3.50 51.36 -1.09
CA LEU A 71 -2.94 51.77 -2.39
C LEU A 71 -1.41 51.86 -2.37
N ARG A 72 -0.82 52.56 -1.38
CA ARG A 72 0.65 52.67 -1.24
C ARG A 72 1.34 51.33 -1.03
N GLU A 73 0.65 50.40 -0.37
CA GLU A 73 1.11 49.04 -0.09
C GLU A 73 0.69 48.03 -1.18
N ASN A 74 0.24 48.53 -2.34
CA ASN A 74 -0.19 47.78 -3.53
C ASN A 74 -1.31 46.74 -3.32
N ARG A 75 -2.07 46.84 -2.23
CA ARG A 75 -3.18 45.96 -1.88
C ARG A 75 -4.49 46.43 -2.50
N MET A 76 -4.57 46.33 -3.82
CA MET A 76 -5.71 46.85 -4.59
C MET A 76 -7.01 46.11 -4.27
N TYR A 77 -7.05 44.79 -4.47
CA TYR A 77 -8.23 43.93 -4.28
C TYR A 77 -8.05 42.78 -3.28
N ALA A 78 -6.81 42.53 -2.82
CA ALA A 78 -6.46 41.41 -1.94
C ALA A 78 -5.45 41.84 -0.85
N PRO A 79 -5.43 41.16 0.33
CA PRO A 79 -6.31 40.06 0.73
C PRO A 79 -7.68 40.59 1.20
N ALA A 80 -8.64 39.68 1.37
CA ALA A 80 -9.97 40.02 1.87
C ALA A 80 -9.92 40.75 3.23
N GLY A 81 -10.74 41.79 3.39
CA GLY A 81 -10.81 42.63 4.58
C GLY A 81 -9.64 43.60 4.82
N ASN A 82 -8.66 43.67 3.93
CA ASN A 82 -7.51 44.60 4.01
C ASN A 82 -6.99 45.02 2.61
N ASN A 83 -7.90 45.56 1.78
CA ASN A 83 -7.60 46.01 0.42
C ASN A 83 -8.36 47.31 0.07
N ALA A 84 -7.81 48.08 -0.87
CA ALA A 84 -8.32 49.39 -1.24
C ALA A 84 -9.77 49.34 -1.77
N VAL A 85 -10.12 48.34 -2.59
CA VAL A 85 -11.48 48.19 -3.11
C VAL A 85 -12.50 48.04 -1.99
N GLU A 86 -12.29 47.15 -1.00
CA GLU A 86 -13.21 47.01 0.14
C GLU A 86 -13.34 48.30 0.96
N TYR A 87 -12.25 49.04 1.16
CA TYR A 87 -12.28 50.32 1.88
C TYR A 87 -13.08 51.39 1.10
N TYR A 88 -12.84 51.54 -0.21
CA TYR A 88 -13.59 52.49 -1.04
C TYR A 88 -15.06 52.11 -1.23
N LEU A 89 -15.40 50.81 -1.29
CA LEU A 89 -16.79 50.37 -1.30
C LEU A 89 -17.51 50.70 0.02
N ALA A 90 -16.84 50.54 1.18
CA ALA A 90 -17.39 50.95 2.46
C ALA A 90 -17.44 52.48 2.65
N LEU A 91 -16.58 53.25 1.97
CA LEU A 91 -16.71 54.71 1.86
C LEU A 91 -17.92 55.10 1.03
N ARG A 92 -18.11 54.52 -0.15
CA ARG A 92 -19.25 54.83 -1.04
C ARG A 92 -20.58 54.48 -0.38
N ASP A 93 -20.65 53.37 0.36
CA ASP A 93 -21.85 52.99 1.12
C ASP A 93 -22.16 53.94 2.31
N LYS A 94 -21.23 54.83 2.71
CA LYS A 94 -21.43 55.91 3.70
C LYS A 94 -21.54 57.31 3.07
N GLN A 95 -20.90 57.52 1.92
CA GLN A 95 -20.83 58.78 1.17
C GLN A 95 -21.14 58.49 -0.32
N PRO A 96 -22.42 58.28 -0.71
CA PRO A 96 -22.76 57.87 -2.07
C PRO A 96 -22.37 58.86 -3.16
N ASP A 97 -22.13 60.13 -2.80
CA ASP A 97 -21.84 61.23 -3.73
C ASP A 97 -20.41 61.75 -3.74
N ASP A 98 -19.51 61.11 -2.99
CA ASP A 98 -18.07 61.41 -3.04
C ASP A 98 -17.48 61.07 -4.42
N ALA A 99 -17.14 62.11 -5.19
CA ALA A 99 -16.58 61.98 -6.53
C ALA A 99 -15.18 61.35 -6.55
N GLY A 100 -14.38 61.53 -5.49
CA GLY A 100 -13.06 60.91 -5.36
C GLY A 100 -13.17 59.40 -5.14
N VAL A 101 -14.13 58.98 -4.32
CA VAL A 101 -14.47 57.56 -4.12
C VAL A 101 -15.03 56.94 -5.41
N LYS A 102 -15.87 57.66 -6.16
CA LYS A 102 -16.36 57.21 -7.49
C LYS A 102 -15.21 57.04 -8.51
N SER A 103 -14.24 57.96 -8.54
CA SER A 103 -13.04 57.82 -9.40
C SER A 103 -12.22 56.60 -8.98
N ALA A 104 -11.81 56.52 -7.71
CA ALA A 104 -10.94 55.46 -7.22
C ALA A 104 -11.52 54.04 -7.45
N LEU A 105 -12.84 53.87 -7.36
CA LEU A 105 -13.51 52.61 -7.67
C LEU A 105 -13.51 52.29 -9.18
N THR A 106 -13.59 53.31 -10.04
CA THR A 106 -13.41 53.17 -11.50
C THR A 106 -11.97 52.76 -11.82
N ASP A 107 -10.99 53.45 -11.24
CA ASP A 107 -9.55 53.23 -11.44
C ASP A 107 -9.09 51.84 -10.94
N LEU A 108 -9.74 51.30 -9.91
CA LEU A 108 -9.46 49.97 -9.36
C LEU A 108 -10.16 48.81 -10.10
N MET A 109 -11.24 49.07 -10.86
CA MET A 109 -12.03 48.03 -11.50
C MET A 109 -11.21 47.13 -12.48
N PRO A 110 -10.31 47.65 -13.34
CA PRO A 110 -9.53 46.81 -14.25
C PRO A 110 -8.65 45.80 -13.52
N TYR A 111 -8.07 46.17 -12.37
CA TYR A 111 -7.23 45.28 -11.57
C TYR A 111 -8.05 44.16 -10.93
N ALA A 112 -9.24 44.47 -10.42
CA ALA A 112 -10.16 43.46 -9.88
C ALA A 112 -10.65 42.48 -10.97
N LEU A 113 -10.91 42.98 -12.19
CA LEU A 113 -11.31 42.18 -13.34
C LEU A 113 -10.21 41.20 -13.77
N ILE A 114 -8.97 41.70 -13.96
CA ILE A 114 -7.81 40.85 -14.30
C ILE A 114 -7.57 39.80 -13.21
N ALA A 115 -7.71 40.17 -11.93
CA ALA A 115 -7.58 39.23 -10.83
C ALA A 115 -8.65 38.13 -10.86
N ALA A 116 -9.91 38.48 -11.16
CA ALA A 116 -11.00 37.50 -11.28
C ALA A 116 -10.73 36.49 -12.40
N GLU A 117 -10.33 36.96 -13.59
CA GLU A 117 -9.95 36.10 -14.71
C GLU A 117 -8.79 35.17 -14.36
N GLN A 118 -7.73 35.69 -13.75
CA GLN A 118 -6.61 34.87 -13.34
C GLN A 118 -6.99 33.83 -12.28
N SER A 119 -7.89 34.14 -11.34
CA SER A 119 -8.33 33.18 -10.33
C SER A 119 -9.23 32.09 -10.91
N ILE A 120 -10.09 32.41 -11.90
CA ILE A 120 -10.79 31.39 -12.71
C ILE A 120 -9.77 30.47 -13.40
N ASN A 121 -8.76 31.05 -14.06
CA ASN A 121 -7.73 30.29 -14.78
C ASN A 121 -6.80 29.45 -13.88
N ARG A 122 -6.72 29.78 -12.58
CA ARG A 122 -5.99 29.02 -11.54
C ARG A 122 -6.87 28.01 -10.80
N GLU A 123 -8.14 27.86 -11.18
CA GLU A 123 -9.17 27.08 -10.47
C GLU A 123 -9.42 27.53 -9.01
N ASP A 124 -8.99 28.75 -8.63
CA ASP A 124 -9.33 29.39 -7.35
C ASP A 124 -10.72 30.04 -7.45
N PHE A 125 -11.74 29.17 -7.47
CA PHE A 125 -13.13 29.59 -7.61
C PHE A 125 -13.65 30.37 -6.39
N ALA A 126 -13.03 30.21 -5.21
CA ALA A 126 -13.41 30.94 -4.00
C ALA A 126 -13.00 32.43 -4.09
N GLU A 127 -11.74 32.70 -4.46
CA GLU A 127 -11.29 34.07 -4.71
C GLU A 127 -11.95 34.66 -5.96
N ALA A 128 -12.17 33.87 -7.02
CA ALA A 128 -12.91 34.32 -8.20
C ALA A 128 -14.35 34.74 -7.87
N GLN A 129 -15.08 33.99 -7.04
CA GLN A 129 -16.41 34.39 -6.55
C GLN A 129 -16.36 35.72 -5.78
N ARG A 130 -15.39 35.88 -4.85
CA ARG A 130 -15.23 37.12 -4.08
C ARG A 130 -14.95 38.31 -4.99
N LEU A 131 -14.06 38.16 -5.96
CA LEU A 131 -13.69 39.22 -6.90
C LEU A 131 -14.85 39.58 -7.85
N VAL A 132 -15.62 38.59 -8.33
CA VAL A 132 -16.85 38.84 -9.11
C VAL A 132 -17.89 39.61 -8.29
N ALA A 133 -18.11 39.24 -7.03
CA ALA A 133 -19.02 39.93 -6.13
C ALA A 133 -18.52 41.34 -5.74
N LEU A 134 -17.20 41.58 -5.73
CA LEU A 134 -16.61 42.92 -5.61
C LEU A 134 -16.86 43.75 -6.87
N ILE A 135 -16.60 43.21 -8.08
CA ILE A 135 -16.86 43.91 -9.35
C ILE A 135 -18.34 44.30 -9.46
N GLU A 136 -19.26 43.38 -9.16
CA GLU A 136 -20.71 43.64 -9.15
C GLU A 136 -21.15 44.67 -8.10
N LYS A 137 -20.42 44.78 -6.99
CA LYS A 137 -20.62 45.81 -5.97
C LYS A 137 -19.99 47.16 -6.37
N ILE A 138 -18.97 47.18 -7.23
CA ILE A 138 -18.45 48.41 -7.87
C ILE A 138 -19.46 48.91 -8.90
N ASP A 139 -19.74 48.09 -9.92
CA ASP A 139 -20.68 48.34 -11.01
C ASP A 139 -21.43 47.03 -11.36
N SER A 140 -22.75 47.02 -11.15
CA SER A 140 -23.60 45.87 -11.42
C SER A 140 -23.91 45.67 -12.92
N GLN A 141 -23.51 46.61 -13.79
CA GLN A 141 -23.67 46.54 -15.24
C GLN A 141 -22.35 46.30 -15.99
N ALA A 142 -21.24 46.09 -15.27
CA ALA A 142 -19.92 45.86 -15.84
C ALA A 142 -19.94 44.70 -16.86
N PRO A 143 -19.64 44.93 -18.16
CA PRO A 143 -19.89 43.97 -19.24
C PRO A 143 -19.18 42.61 -19.10
N ALA A 144 -18.16 42.49 -18.25
CA ALA A 144 -17.48 41.23 -17.97
C ALA A 144 -18.28 40.29 -17.04
N LEU A 145 -19.21 40.81 -16.23
CA LEU A 145 -19.89 40.02 -15.18
C LEU A 145 -20.60 38.75 -15.68
N PRO A 146 -21.35 38.75 -16.80
CA PRO A 146 -21.99 37.53 -17.30
C PRO A 146 -20.96 36.44 -17.66
N ARG A 147 -19.84 36.83 -18.31
CA ARG A 147 -18.75 35.92 -18.68
C ARG A 147 -18.02 35.38 -17.45
N LEU A 148 -17.72 36.25 -16.47
CA LEU A 148 -17.02 35.84 -15.25
C LEU A 148 -17.88 34.89 -14.40
N LYS A 149 -19.17 35.20 -14.22
CA LYS A 149 -20.13 34.33 -13.51
C LYS A 149 -20.27 32.96 -14.20
N LEU A 150 -20.37 32.93 -15.52
CA LEU A 150 -20.43 31.69 -16.30
C LEU A 150 -19.12 30.89 -16.19
N GLY A 151 -17.96 31.55 -16.28
CA GLY A 151 -16.64 30.92 -16.13
C GLY A 151 -16.44 30.28 -14.76
N VAL A 152 -16.82 30.98 -13.69
CA VAL A 152 -16.83 30.43 -12.32
C VAL A 152 -17.79 29.24 -12.20
N SER A 153 -19.03 29.36 -12.70
CA SER A 153 -20.02 28.28 -12.64
C SER A 153 -19.56 27.01 -13.34
N ASN A 154 -19.07 27.15 -14.58
CA ASN A 154 -18.63 26.02 -15.40
C ASN A 154 -17.35 25.39 -14.82
N GLY A 155 -16.38 26.20 -14.36
CA GLY A 155 -15.15 25.71 -13.76
C GLY A 155 -15.40 24.92 -12.47
N MET A 156 -16.28 25.40 -11.59
CA MET A 156 -16.69 24.65 -10.39
C MET A 156 -17.38 23.33 -10.75
N GLN A 157 -18.25 23.32 -11.77
CA GLN A 157 -18.92 22.10 -12.22
C GLN A 157 -17.90 21.08 -12.76
N SER A 158 -16.95 21.49 -13.60
CA SER A 158 -15.89 20.63 -14.10
C SER A 158 -14.92 20.14 -13.01
N ALA A 159 -14.66 20.95 -11.98
CA ALA A 159 -13.87 20.52 -10.82
C ALA A 159 -14.62 19.50 -9.96
N ALA A 160 -15.91 19.73 -9.70
CA ALA A 160 -16.77 18.79 -8.97
C ALA A 160 -16.92 17.46 -9.72
N GLN A 161 -17.10 17.49 -11.04
CA GLN A 161 -17.15 16.30 -11.89
C GLN A 161 -15.85 15.49 -11.83
N ARG A 162 -14.68 16.12 -12.01
CA ARG A 162 -13.37 15.44 -11.86
C ARG A 162 -13.21 14.78 -10.48
N SER A 163 -13.57 15.47 -9.41
CA SER A 163 -13.49 14.94 -8.04
C SER A 163 -14.44 13.76 -7.81
N GLN A 164 -15.65 13.80 -8.37
CA GLN A 164 -16.59 12.69 -8.36
C GLN A 164 -16.05 11.49 -9.16
N GLU A 165 -15.58 11.70 -10.39
CA GLU A 165 -15.00 10.66 -11.24
C GLU A 165 -13.79 9.97 -10.61
N GLU A 166 -12.89 10.73 -9.97
CA GLU A 166 -11.76 10.18 -9.22
C GLU A 166 -12.22 9.36 -8.01
N THR A 167 -13.15 9.87 -7.22
CA THR A 167 -13.75 9.15 -6.07
C THR A 167 -14.39 7.84 -6.52
N ASP A 168 -15.15 7.88 -7.62
CA ASP A 168 -15.85 6.73 -8.18
C ASP A 168 -14.87 5.70 -8.77
N LYS A 169 -13.77 6.16 -9.38
CA LYS A 169 -12.67 5.31 -9.85
C LYS A 169 -11.95 4.62 -8.69
N VAL A 170 -11.56 5.36 -7.65
CA VAL A 170 -10.92 4.81 -6.45
C VAL A 170 -11.83 3.79 -5.77
N LYS A 171 -13.13 4.06 -5.68
CA LYS A 171 -14.14 3.12 -5.19
C LYS A 171 -14.22 1.85 -6.05
N LYS A 172 -14.34 1.98 -7.38
CA LYS A 172 -14.39 0.85 -8.32
C LYS A 172 -13.12 -0.01 -8.24
N GLU A 173 -11.94 0.61 -8.14
CA GLU A 173 -10.68 -0.09 -7.93
C GLU A 173 -10.63 -0.82 -6.57
N ALA A 174 -11.11 -0.20 -5.49
CA ALA A 174 -11.17 -0.83 -4.17
C ALA A 174 -12.14 -2.02 -4.16
N GLU A 175 -13.32 -1.89 -4.77
CA GLU A 175 -14.26 -3.00 -4.95
C GLU A 175 -13.68 -4.14 -5.78
N GLN A 176 -12.97 -3.85 -6.88
CA GLN A 176 -12.30 -4.86 -7.70
C GLN A 176 -11.19 -5.58 -6.92
N LYS A 177 -10.34 -4.85 -6.21
CA LYS A 177 -9.28 -5.42 -5.34
C LYS A 177 -9.88 -6.29 -4.25
N ALA A 178 -10.97 -5.87 -3.61
CA ALA A 178 -11.70 -6.66 -2.60
C ALA A 178 -12.28 -7.97 -3.19
N ARG A 179 -12.92 -7.92 -4.38
CA ARG A 179 -13.45 -9.10 -5.08
C ARG A 179 -12.34 -10.10 -5.44
N LEU A 180 -11.22 -9.61 -5.98
CA LEU A 180 -10.06 -10.44 -6.34
C LEU A 180 -9.40 -11.09 -5.12
N LEU A 181 -9.36 -10.41 -3.97
CA LEU A 181 -8.86 -10.97 -2.71
C LEU A 181 -9.83 -12.03 -2.14
N ALA A 182 -11.14 -11.77 -2.17
CA ALA A 182 -12.15 -12.75 -1.74
C ALA A 182 -12.15 -14.01 -2.62
N GLU A 183 -11.94 -13.86 -3.93
CA GLU A 183 -11.81 -15.00 -4.84
C GLU A 183 -10.53 -15.81 -4.58
N GLN A 184 -9.37 -15.16 -4.41
CA GLN A 184 -8.13 -15.84 -4.00
C GLN A 184 -8.27 -16.57 -2.65
N GLN A 185 -8.92 -15.95 -1.67
CA GLN A 185 -9.20 -16.60 -0.38
C GLN A 185 -10.10 -17.83 -0.55
N LYS A 186 -11.14 -17.76 -1.39
CA LYS A 186 -12.01 -18.90 -1.71
C LYS A 186 -11.23 -20.01 -2.40
N GLN A 187 -10.41 -19.71 -3.41
CA GLN A 187 -9.57 -20.68 -4.10
C GLN A 187 -8.56 -21.35 -3.14
N ALA A 188 -7.93 -20.57 -2.26
CA ALA A 188 -7.01 -21.09 -1.24
C ALA A 188 -7.72 -21.99 -0.20
N GLN A 189 -8.95 -21.64 0.22
CA GLN A 189 -9.78 -22.48 1.08
C GLN A 189 -10.18 -23.79 0.40
N GLN A 190 -10.54 -23.74 -0.89
CA GLN A 190 -10.84 -24.93 -1.69
C GLN A 190 -9.62 -25.86 -1.78
N GLN A 191 -8.47 -25.34 -2.21
CA GLN A 191 -7.22 -26.10 -2.27
C GLN A 191 -6.80 -26.68 -0.91
N ALA A 192 -6.98 -25.94 0.18
CA ALA A 192 -6.71 -26.44 1.54
C ALA A 192 -7.66 -27.59 1.92
N SER A 193 -8.95 -27.50 1.58
CA SER A 193 -9.93 -28.56 1.85
C SER A 193 -9.69 -29.82 1.00
N GLU A 194 -9.29 -29.66 -0.27
CA GLU A 194 -8.91 -30.75 -1.17
C GLU A 194 -7.62 -31.44 -0.68
N ALA A 195 -6.63 -30.67 -0.25
CA ALA A 195 -5.40 -31.22 0.34
C ALA A 195 -5.66 -31.98 1.64
N GLN A 196 -6.55 -31.48 2.51
CA GLN A 196 -6.97 -32.19 3.72
C GLN A 196 -7.71 -33.50 3.39
N ALA A 197 -8.63 -33.49 2.44
CA ALA A 197 -9.33 -34.69 1.98
C ALA A 197 -8.35 -35.72 1.39
N ALA A 198 -7.41 -35.29 0.55
CA ALA A 198 -6.38 -36.15 -0.02
C ALA A 198 -5.47 -36.77 1.05
N GLN A 199 -5.07 -35.99 2.08
CA GLN A 199 -4.30 -36.49 3.21
C GLN A 199 -5.10 -37.52 4.05
N GLN A 200 -6.40 -37.30 4.28
CA GLN A 200 -7.25 -38.26 4.97
C GLN A 200 -7.39 -39.57 4.19
N ILE A 201 -7.59 -39.51 2.86
CA ILE A 201 -7.66 -40.69 1.99
C ILE A 201 -6.33 -41.44 2.00
N ALA A 202 -5.19 -40.75 1.90
CA ALA A 202 -3.87 -41.37 1.98
C ALA A 202 -3.63 -42.06 3.35
N ALA A 203 -3.99 -41.41 4.46
CA ALA A 203 -3.88 -41.98 5.80
C ALA A 203 -4.77 -43.22 5.99
N GLN A 204 -5.99 -43.21 5.44
CA GLN A 204 -6.88 -44.39 5.42
C GLN A 204 -6.29 -45.54 4.58
N GLN A 205 -5.71 -45.25 3.42
CA GLN A 205 -5.01 -46.25 2.60
C GLN A 205 -3.79 -46.84 3.31
N ASP A 206 -3.00 -46.03 4.02
CA ASP A 206 -1.87 -46.52 4.81
C ASP A 206 -2.29 -47.34 6.04
N ALA A 207 -3.38 -46.96 6.72
CA ALA A 207 -3.97 -47.77 7.77
C ALA A 207 -4.43 -49.13 7.21
N ALA A 208 -5.14 -49.14 6.08
CA ALA A 208 -5.58 -50.37 5.41
C ALA A 208 -4.41 -51.24 4.90
N ARG A 209 -3.32 -50.64 4.40
CA ARG A 209 -2.08 -51.35 4.02
C ARG A 209 -1.43 -52.01 5.24
N ARG A 210 -1.28 -51.27 6.35
CA ARG A 210 -0.70 -51.79 7.61
C ARG A 210 -1.54 -52.92 8.19
N GLU A 211 -2.86 -52.82 8.10
CA GLU A 211 -3.77 -53.84 8.61
C GLU A 211 -3.73 -55.13 7.75
N ARG A 212 -3.70 -55.01 6.41
CA ARG A 212 -3.47 -56.18 5.54
C ARG A 212 -2.12 -56.85 5.82
N ALA A 213 -1.05 -56.07 5.95
CA ALA A 213 0.28 -56.60 6.26
C ALA A 213 0.34 -57.32 7.62
N ARG A 214 -0.41 -56.86 8.64
CA ARG A 214 -0.58 -57.58 9.91
C ARG A 214 -1.30 -58.91 9.72
N GLN A 215 -2.44 -58.91 9.03
CA GLN A 215 -3.22 -60.12 8.79
C GLN A 215 -2.44 -61.15 7.94
N GLU A 216 -1.61 -60.69 7.00
CA GLU A 216 -0.70 -61.54 6.24
C GLU A 216 0.42 -62.12 7.12
N ALA A 217 1.03 -61.32 8.00
CA ALA A 217 2.04 -61.79 8.95
C ALA A 217 1.45 -62.79 9.99
N GLU A 218 0.24 -62.55 10.48
CA GLU A 218 -0.48 -63.47 11.37
C GLU A 218 -0.83 -64.79 10.68
N ARG A 219 -1.26 -64.76 9.41
CA ARG A 219 -1.49 -65.96 8.60
C ARG A 219 -0.20 -66.74 8.37
N GLN A 220 0.92 -66.07 8.09
CA GLN A 220 2.23 -66.71 7.95
C GLN A 220 2.69 -67.33 9.27
N ALA A 221 2.53 -66.63 10.41
CA ALA A 221 2.86 -67.16 11.73
C ALA A 221 1.97 -68.35 12.14
N ALA A 222 0.69 -68.35 11.75
CA ALA A 222 -0.21 -69.48 11.95
C ALA A 222 0.20 -70.69 11.10
N ALA A 223 0.51 -70.49 9.82
CA ALA A 223 0.98 -71.55 8.92
C ALA A 223 2.34 -72.14 9.35
N ALA A 224 3.25 -71.31 9.87
CA ALA A 224 4.53 -71.76 10.41
C ALA A 224 4.37 -72.61 11.69
N ARG A 225 3.30 -72.40 12.47
CA ARG A 225 2.97 -73.20 13.66
C ARG A 225 2.28 -74.53 13.35
N SER A 226 1.69 -74.69 12.17
CA SER A 226 1.05 -75.94 11.72
C SER A 226 1.89 -76.75 10.71
N ALA A 227 3.09 -76.27 10.36
CA ALA A 227 4.07 -77.04 9.60
C ALA A 227 4.77 -78.09 10.49
N PRO A 228 4.98 -79.33 10.00
CA PRO A 228 5.72 -80.35 10.74
C PRO A 228 7.22 -80.02 10.82
N THR A 229 7.85 -80.35 11.94
CA THR A 229 9.24 -80.01 12.26
C THR A 229 10.24 -80.56 11.21
N PRO A 230 11.00 -79.70 10.51
CA PRO A 230 12.10 -80.14 9.66
C PRO A 230 13.26 -80.69 10.51
N ALA A 231 13.86 -81.80 10.08
CA ALA A 231 15.09 -82.30 10.69
C ALA A 231 16.27 -81.33 10.42
N PRO A 232 17.25 -81.19 11.33
CA PRO A 232 18.36 -80.26 11.17
C PRO A 232 19.35 -80.75 10.09
N ALA A 233 19.16 -80.29 8.85
CA ALA A 233 20.00 -80.63 7.72
C ALA A 233 21.18 -79.65 7.53
N ALA A 234 22.38 -80.23 7.42
CA ALA A 234 23.71 -79.67 7.19
C ALA A 234 23.84 -78.23 6.62
N VAL A 235 24.75 -77.46 7.21
CA VAL A 235 25.23 -76.15 6.72
C VAL A 235 26.17 -76.33 5.51
N PRO A 236 25.88 -75.74 4.33
CA PRO A 236 26.84 -75.65 3.22
C PRO A 236 27.87 -74.52 3.44
N PRO A 237 29.07 -74.58 2.83
CA PRO A 237 30.11 -73.57 3.02
C PRO A 237 29.70 -72.20 2.44
N ALA A 238 30.21 -71.12 3.05
CA ALA A 238 29.88 -69.76 2.68
C ALA A 238 30.49 -69.36 1.31
N ALA A 239 29.61 -69.00 0.36
CA ALA A 239 29.97 -68.16 -0.78
C ALA A 239 29.65 -66.69 -0.43
N PRO A 240 30.53 -65.73 -0.73
CA PRO A 240 30.34 -64.34 -0.32
C PRO A 240 29.22 -63.67 -1.14
N PRO A 241 28.21 -63.05 -0.51
CA PRO A 241 27.29 -62.15 -1.19
C PRO A 241 28.04 -60.96 -1.79
N ALA A 242 27.65 -60.54 -2.99
CA ALA A 242 28.28 -59.40 -3.66
C ALA A 242 28.19 -58.13 -2.81
N ALA A 243 29.28 -57.36 -2.80
CA ALA A 243 29.36 -56.15 -2.01
C ALA A 243 28.29 -55.13 -2.41
N THR A 244 27.75 -54.42 -1.42
CA THR A 244 27.21 -53.08 -1.64
C THR A 244 28.26 -52.26 -2.40
N PRO A 245 27.87 -51.46 -3.42
CA PRO A 245 28.66 -50.31 -3.79
C PRO A 245 28.58 -49.30 -2.64
N ALA A 246 29.40 -49.53 -1.61
CA ALA A 246 29.76 -48.50 -0.67
C ALA A 246 30.24 -47.31 -1.50
N ALA A 247 29.61 -46.14 -1.33
CA ALA A 247 29.96 -44.96 -2.09
C ALA A 247 31.42 -44.62 -1.77
N ALA A 248 32.32 -45.01 -2.68
CA ALA A 248 33.74 -44.82 -2.51
C ALA A 248 33.96 -43.30 -2.37
N ALA A 249 34.40 -42.89 -1.19
CA ALA A 249 34.87 -41.54 -0.94
C ALA A 249 36.19 -41.39 -1.70
N ALA A 250 36.09 -41.22 -3.02
CA ALA A 250 37.21 -41.02 -3.90
C ALA A 250 37.96 -39.77 -3.43
N SER A 251 39.13 -39.97 -2.83
CA SER A 251 40.05 -38.91 -2.47
C SER A 251 40.16 -37.95 -3.65
N PRO A 252 39.81 -36.67 -3.49
CA PRO A 252 39.52 -35.81 -4.63
C PRO A 252 40.77 -35.67 -5.50
N GLN A 253 40.76 -36.33 -6.66
CA GLN A 253 41.78 -36.13 -7.68
C GLN A 253 41.80 -34.63 -8.00
N SER A 254 42.97 -34.01 -7.79
CA SER A 254 43.10 -32.56 -7.70
C SER A 254 42.97 -31.90 -9.08
N LEU A 255 41.72 -31.74 -9.53
CA LEU A 255 41.35 -31.06 -10.77
C LEU A 255 42.04 -29.70 -10.87
N ARG A 256 43.05 -29.63 -11.73
CA ARG A 256 43.81 -28.41 -11.99
C ARG A 256 43.00 -27.52 -12.92
N ALA A 257 42.67 -26.32 -12.44
CA ALA A 257 41.98 -25.33 -13.26
C ALA A 257 42.95 -24.74 -14.30
N ILE A 258 42.57 -24.79 -15.58
CA ILE A 258 43.27 -24.10 -16.66
C ILE A 258 42.63 -22.72 -16.89
N SER A 259 41.30 -22.64 -16.86
CA SER A 259 40.56 -21.38 -16.96
C SER A 259 39.24 -21.46 -16.20
N THR A 260 39.08 -20.62 -15.19
CA THR A 260 37.84 -20.46 -14.42
C THR A 260 37.40 -18.99 -14.45
N PRO A 261 36.86 -18.50 -15.59
CA PRO A 261 36.31 -17.16 -15.66
C PRO A 261 35.23 -16.94 -14.59
N ALA A 262 35.28 -15.77 -13.95
CA ALA A 262 34.30 -15.34 -12.96
C ALA A 262 32.88 -15.28 -13.55
N PRO A 263 31.83 -15.51 -12.75
CA PRO A 263 30.46 -15.39 -13.21
C PRO A 263 30.10 -13.93 -13.49
N ARG A 264 29.25 -13.70 -14.50
CA ARG A 264 28.72 -12.36 -14.77
C ARG A 264 27.70 -11.99 -13.69
N TYR A 265 27.83 -10.81 -13.11
CA TYR A 265 26.86 -10.30 -12.16
C TYR A 265 25.48 -10.05 -12.81
N PRO A 266 24.36 -10.51 -12.22
CA PRO A 266 23.02 -10.19 -12.73
C PRO A 266 22.73 -8.69 -12.64
N PRO A 267 22.16 -8.05 -13.69
CA PRO A 267 21.86 -6.61 -13.66
C PRO A 267 20.80 -6.25 -12.61
N ASP A 268 19.94 -7.20 -12.23
CA ASP A 268 18.92 -7.00 -11.21
C ASP A 268 19.52 -6.96 -9.81
N ALA A 269 20.43 -7.90 -9.51
CA ALA A 269 21.22 -7.91 -8.28
C ALA A 269 22.16 -6.69 -8.18
N LEU A 270 22.67 -6.18 -9.32
CA LEU A 270 23.52 -5.00 -9.36
C LEU A 270 22.74 -3.74 -8.96
N ARG A 271 21.51 -3.58 -9.47
CA ARG A 271 20.61 -2.46 -9.11
C ARG A 271 20.15 -2.50 -7.65
N SER A 272 20.13 -3.67 -7.02
CA SER A 272 19.77 -3.85 -5.61
C SER A 272 20.97 -3.99 -4.66
N GLY A 273 22.21 -3.89 -5.15
CA GLY A 273 23.44 -4.05 -4.36
C GLY A 273 23.57 -5.40 -3.64
N THR A 274 22.77 -6.40 -4.02
CA THR A 274 22.59 -7.64 -3.26
C THR A 274 23.71 -8.61 -3.58
N ALA A 275 24.57 -8.91 -2.59
CA ALA A 275 25.62 -9.93 -2.71
C ALA A 275 25.07 -11.35 -2.45
N GLY A 276 25.85 -12.39 -2.75
CA GLY A 276 25.46 -13.78 -2.47
C GLY A 276 26.52 -14.84 -2.82
N GLU A 277 26.15 -16.10 -2.61
CA GLU A 277 26.98 -17.27 -2.92
C GLU A 277 26.16 -18.41 -3.54
N VAL A 278 26.78 -19.18 -4.44
CA VAL A 278 26.20 -20.38 -5.04
C VAL A 278 27.18 -21.54 -4.95
N LEU A 279 26.78 -22.62 -4.26
CA LEU A 279 27.48 -23.90 -4.26
C LEU A 279 27.00 -24.72 -5.45
N VAL A 280 27.87 -24.92 -6.44
CA VAL A 280 27.65 -25.82 -7.57
C VAL A 280 28.42 -27.13 -7.38
N GLU A 281 27.85 -28.21 -7.90
CA GLU A 281 28.54 -29.48 -8.13
C GLU A 281 28.69 -29.70 -9.63
N ILE A 282 29.89 -30.05 -10.06
CA ILE A 282 30.30 -30.08 -11.46
C ILE A 282 30.96 -31.43 -11.74
N THR A 283 30.67 -32.02 -12.89
CA THR A 283 31.38 -33.20 -13.40
C THR A 283 32.26 -32.76 -14.57
N VAL A 284 33.56 -33.02 -14.46
CA VAL A 284 34.55 -32.74 -15.49
C VAL A 284 34.77 -34.02 -16.32
N GLY A 285 34.73 -33.90 -17.64
CA GLY A 285 35.03 -34.97 -18.59
C GLY A 285 36.52 -35.26 -18.74
N THR A 286 36.86 -36.35 -19.43
CA THR A 286 38.25 -36.72 -19.69
C THR A 286 38.99 -35.73 -20.60
N ASP A 287 38.25 -34.89 -21.32
CA ASP A 287 38.71 -33.78 -22.16
C ASP A 287 39.00 -32.48 -21.36
N GLY A 288 38.71 -32.45 -20.06
CA GLY A 288 38.82 -31.24 -19.23
C GLY A 288 37.67 -30.24 -19.37
N SER A 289 36.58 -30.58 -20.08
CA SER A 289 35.36 -29.77 -20.13
C SER A 289 34.36 -30.15 -19.03
N VAL A 290 33.41 -29.27 -18.72
CA VAL A 290 32.35 -29.57 -17.74
C VAL A 290 31.17 -30.22 -18.45
N THR A 291 30.97 -31.52 -18.23
CA THR A 291 29.92 -32.33 -18.86
C THR A 291 28.58 -32.24 -18.14
N SER A 292 28.59 -31.97 -16.84
CA SER A 292 27.39 -31.74 -16.03
C SER A 292 27.64 -30.68 -14.95
N ALA A 293 26.63 -29.87 -14.65
CA ALA A 293 26.69 -28.87 -13.59
C ALA A 293 25.30 -28.70 -12.95
N ARG A 294 25.23 -28.77 -11.61
CA ARG A 294 24.00 -28.57 -10.83
C ARG A 294 24.24 -27.65 -9.64
N VAL A 295 23.26 -26.82 -9.31
CA VAL A 295 23.27 -26.03 -8.07
C VAL A 295 22.87 -26.96 -6.91
N LEU A 296 23.66 -26.97 -5.83
CA LEU A 296 23.32 -27.64 -4.58
C LEU A 296 22.68 -26.68 -3.58
N ARG A 297 23.14 -25.42 -3.55
CA ARG A 297 22.64 -24.36 -2.67
C ARG A 297 22.91 -23.00 -3.30
N ALA A 298 21.98 -22.06 -3.16
CA ALA A 298 22.16 -20.65 -3.52
C ALA A 298 21.61 -19.76 -2.40
N THR A 299 22.37 -18.72 -2.05
CA THR A 299 22.04 -17.73 -1.03
C THR A 299 22.22 -16.33 -1.63
N PRO A 300 21.16 -15.56 -1.97
CA PRO A 300 19.74 -15.91 -1.95
C PRO A 300 19.35 -16.92 -3.05
N PRO A 301 18.26 -17.69 -2.88
CA PRO A 301 17.84 -18.69 -3.85
C PRO A 301 17.30 -18.07 -5.14
N ARG A 302 17.58 -18.70 -6.29
CA ARG A 302 17.12 -18.34 -7.65
C ARG A 302 17.68 -17.02 -8.23
N VAL A 303 18.44 -16.23 -7.46
CA VAL A 303 19.00 -14.93 -7.92
C VAL A 303 20.25 -15.12 -8.78
N PHE A 304 21.12 -16.04 -8.41
CA PHE A 304 22.45 -16.21 -9.01
C PHE A 304 22.62 -17.52 -9.80
N ASP A 305 21.72 -18.47 -9.59
CA ASP A 305 21.73 -19.85 -10.09
C ASP A 305 22.01 -19.92 -11.60
N ARG A 306 21.36 -19.06 -12.40
CA ARG A 306 21.51 -19.03 -13.86
C ARG A 306 22.92 -18.63 -14.29
N GLU A 307 23.48 -17.57 -13.70
CA GLU A 307 24.81 -17.08 -14.09
C GLU A 307 25.94 -17.93 -13.52
N ALA A 308 25.74 -18.55 -12.35
CA ALA A 308 26.65 -19.55 -11.82
C ALA A 308 26.76 -20.76 -12.76
N LEU A 309 25.64 -21.29 -13.26
CA LEU A 309 25.62 -22.38 -14.25
C LEU A 309 26.22 -21.95 -15.61
N ASN A 310 25.94 -20.73 -16.07
CA ASN A 310 26.51 -20.20 -17.32
C ASN A 310 28.05 -20.04 -17.26
N ALA A 311 28.57 -19.56 -16.13
CA ALA A 311 30.00 -19.43 -15.90
C ALA A 311 30.68 -20.81 -15.85
N THR A 312 30.09 -21.74 -15.09
CA THR A 312 30.59 -23.10 -14.90
C THR A 312 30.79 -23.85 -16.22
N LYS A 313 29.86 -23.73 -17.18
CA LYS A 313 29.98 -24.34 -18.53
C LYS A 313 31.20 -23.84 -19.33
N ARG A 314 31.69 -22.63 -19.02
CA ARG A 314 32.86 -22.02 -19.66
C ARG A 314 34.18 -22.40 -18.98
N TRP A 315 34.15 -23.06 -17.82
CA TRP A 315 35.37 -23.48 -17.13
C TRP A 315 36.08 -24.60 -17.90
N ARG A 316 37.41 -24.61 -17.81
CA ARG A 316 38.28 -25.64 -18.38
C ARG A 316 39.31 -26.08 -17.35
N PHE A 317 39.46 -27.39 -17.26
CA PHE A 317 40.36 -28.09 -16.37
C PHE A 317 41.38 -28.87 -17.19
N GLU A 318 42.43 -29.34 -16.53
CA GLU A 318 43.39 -30.27 -17.13
C GLU A 318 42.69 -31.62 -17.45
N PRO A 319 42.96 -32.23 -18.62
CA PRO A 319 42.43 -33.56 -18.97
C PRO A 319 42.71 -34.61 -17.89
N VAL A 320 41.69 -35.43 -17.59
CA VAL A 320 41.73 -36.45 -16.53
C VAL A 320 41.44 -37.84 -17.10
N SER A 321 42.02 -38.88 -16.51
CA SER A 321 41.88 -40.27 -16.99
C SER A 321 40.49 -40.89 -16.77
N ALA A 322 39.67 -40.29 -15.89
CA ALA A 322 38.27 -40.64 -15.66
C ALA A 322 37.47 -39.38 -15.30
N PRO A 323 36.13 -39.36 -15.51
CA PRO A 323 35.32 -38.19 -15.14
C PRO A 323 35.32 -37.93 -13.63
N VAL A 324 35.63 -36.70 -13.21
CA VAL A 324 35.73 -36.31 -11.80
C VAL A 324 34.61 -35.35 -11.43
N THR A 325 33.82 -35.69 -10.40
CA THR A 325 32.81 -34.80 -9.83
C THR A 325 33.38 -34.03 -8.63
N THR A 326 33.25 -32.70 -8.63
CA THR A 326 33.75 -31.81 -7.57
C THR A 326 32.74 -30.71 -7.23
N ARG A 327 32.95 -30.03 -6.10
CA ARG A 327 32.07 -28.95 -5.61
C ARG A 327 32.85 -27.64 -5.52
N ARG A 328 32.22 -26.54 -5.94
CA ARG A 328 32.80 -25.19 -5.89
C ARG A 328 31.76 -24.17 -5.46
N THR A 329 32.13 -23.28 -4.57
CA THR A 329 31.35 -22.09 -4.24
C THR A 329 31.76 -20.94 -5.15
N LEU A 330 30.80 -20.28 -5.78
CA LEU A 330 30.98 -19.03 -6.51
C LEU A 330 30.39 -17.90 -5.65
N ALA A 331 31.23 -16.95 -5.25
CA ALA A 331 30.78 -15.72 -4.61
C ALA A 331 30.38 -14.68 -5.67
N PHE A 332 29.43 -13.83 -5.31
CA PHE A 332 28.93 -12.71 -6.11
C PHE A 332 28.95 -11.45 -5.24
N ASN A 333 29.90 -10.55 -5.47
CA ASN A 333 29.94 -9.22 -4.86
C ASN A 333 29.65 -8.12 -5.90
N PRO A 334 28.95 -7.03 -5.55
CA PRO A 334 28.58 -5.98 -6.50
C PRO A 334 29.76 -5.11 -6.99
N GLY A 335 30.98 -5.33 -6.48
CA GLY A 335 32.20 -4.62 -6.86
C GLY A 335 33.29 -5.46 -7.56
N GLY A 336 33.08 -6.78 -7.70
CA GLY A 336 34.11 -7.73 -8.17
C GLY A 336 34.15 -9.04 -7.37
#